data_AF-A0A3N4K5X0-F1
#
_entry.id   AF-A0A3N4K5X0-F1
#
_cell.length_a   1.000
_cell.length_b   1.000
_cell.length_c   1.000
_cell.angle_alpha   90.00
_cell.angle_beta   90.00
_cell.angle_gamma   90.00
#
_symmetry.space_group_name_H-M   'P 1'
#
loop_
_entity.id
_entity.type
_entity.pdbx_description
1 polymer ?
#
loop_
_entity_poly.entity_id
_entity_poly.type
_entity_poly.pdbx_seq_one_letter_code
_entity_poly.pdbx_strand_id
1 'polypeptide(L)'
;MRALHSVPPSTPPTAAWSTADDELLLTSKTSGKKWVEISPLFPGKTSNACRKRHARLVTNAQLEWNAEREKDLAMEFVSAKVGFFKSLAGNLGLEWQQVEKKVQLSFFPSFFRYPGESRVSFPFLSFPFLPSSLPSVD
;
A
#
# COMPACT_ATOMS: atom_id res chain seq x y z
N MET A 1 20.11 -35.72 45.04
CA MET A 1 20.94 -34.62 44.53
C MET A 1 20.23 -34.01 43.32
N ARG A 2 19.92 -32.70 43.34
CA ARG A 2 19.18 -32.00 42.27
C ARG A 2 20.06 -31.87 41.03
N ALA A 3 19.58 -32.34 39.88
CA ALA A 3 20.20 -32.07 38.59
C ALA A 3 19.98 -30.58 38.23
N LEU A 4 21.08 -29.83 38.13
CA LEU A 4 21.07 -28.47 37.60
C LEU A 4 20.76 -28.56 36.10
N HIS A 5 19.58 -28.12 35.72
CA HIS A 5 19.21 -27.97 34.32
C HIS A 5 19.93 -26.72 33.80
N SER A 6 21.09 -26.90 33.18
CA SER A 6 21.74 -25.83 32.44
C SER A 6 20.95 -25.56 31.16
N VAL A 7 20.16 -24.49 31.17
CA VAL A 7 19.57 -23.92 29.94
C VAL A 7 20.73 -23.58 28.99
N PRO A 8 20.75 -24.10 27.75
CA PRO A 8 21.82 -23.77 26.81
C PRO A 8 21.74 -22.28 26.42
N PRO A 9 22.88 -21.61 26.20
CA PRO A 9 22.89 -20.23 25.71
C PRO A 9 22.22 -20.20 24.34
N SER A 10 21.07 -19.53 24.25
CA SER A 10 20.34 -19.35 23.00
C SER A 10 21.22 -18.61 22.00
N THR A 11 21.56 -19.30 20.92
CA THR A 11 22.15 -18.80 19.66
C THR A 11 21.62 -17.40 19.32
N PRO A 12 22.45 -16.45 18.85
CA PRO A 12 21.97 -15.11 18.53
C PRO A 12 20.88 -15.22 17.46
N PRO A 13 19.62 -14.87 17.78
CA PRO A 13 18.56 -14.94 16.79
C PRO A 13 18.91 -13.91 15.73
N THR A 14 19.02 -14.40 14.50
CA THR A 14 18.98 -13.61 13.29
C THR A 14 17.92 -12.51 13.44
N ALA A 15 18.29 -11.31 13.00
CA ALA A 15 17.61 -10.03 13.18
C ALA A 15 16.24 -9.93 12.47
N ALA A 16 15.39 -10.95 12.60
CA ALA A 16 14.00 -10.91 12.20
C ALA A 16 13.19 -10.19 13.29
N TRP A 17 12.29 -9.32 12.86
CA TRP A 17 11.30 -8.70 13.71
C TRP A 17 10.10 -9.65 13.80
N SER A 18 9.66 -9.95 15.02
CA SER A 18 8.45 -10.74 15.26
C SER A 18 7.22 -9.82 15.36
N THR A 19 6.02 -10.38 15.22
CA THR A 19 4.77 -9.63 15.45
C THR A 19 4.70 -9.10 16.90
N ALA A 20 5.17 -9.89 17.88
CA ALA A 20 5.25 -9.45 19.27
C ALA A 20 6.26 -8.30 19.45
N ASP A 21 7.37 -8.31 18.71
CA ASP A 21 8.34 -7.21 18.73
C ASP A 21 7.71 -5.94 18.17
N ASP A 22 6.88 -6.06 17.13
CA ASP A 22 6.18 -4.94 16.49
C ASP A 22 5.14 -4.31 17.43
N GLU A 23 4.34 -5.13 18.11
CA GLU A 23 3.37 -4.66 19.11
C GLU A 23 4.06 -3.95 20.28
N LEU A 24 5.16 -4.50 20.78
CA LEU A 24 5.95 -3.89 21.85
C LEU A 24 6.59 -2.57 21.39
N LEU A 25 7.06 -2.50 20.15
CA LEU A 25 7.66 -1.31 19.56
C LEU A 25 6.63 -0.19 19.38
N LEU A 26 5.43 -0.52 18.87
CA LEU A 26 4.32 0.42 18.72
C LEU A 26 3.83 0.92 20.08
N THR A 27 3.55 0.02 21.03
CA THR A 27 3.06 0.38 22.37
C THR A 27 4.06 1.24 23.13
N SER A 28 5.35 0.88 23.09
CA SER A 28 6.42 1.66 23.72
C SER A 28 6.53 3.06 23.12
N LYS A 29 6.31 3.18 21.80
CA LYS A 29 6.38 4.47 21.13
C LYS A 29 5.16 5.34 21.41
N THR A 30 3.96 4.76 21.43
CA THR A 30 2.71 5.43 21.84
C THR A 30 2.76 5.92 23.28
N SER A 31 3.47 5.20 24.16
CA SER A 31 3.72 5.60 25.56
C SER A 31 4.69 6.79 25.71
N GLY A 32 5.17 7.39 24.60
CA GLY A 32 6.03 8.56 24.61
C GLY A 32 7.53 8.27 24.79
N LYS A 33 7.96 7.00 24.85
CA LYS A 33 9.37 6.64 25.06
C LYS A 33 10.27 7.10 23.91
N LYS A 34 11.52 7.43 24.24
CA LYS A 34 12.55 7.79 23.25
C LYS A 34 13.15 6.52 22.64
N TRP A 35 13.66 6.59 21.41
CA TRP A 35 14.24 5.43 20.72
C TRP A 35 15.41 4.77 21.48
N VAL A 36 16.16 5.57 22.25
CA VAL A 36 17.27 5.12 23.10
C VAL A 36 16.76 4.30 24.29
N GLU A 37 15.54 4.58 24.78
CA GLU A 37 14.88 3.84 25.86
C GLU A 37 14.17 2.59 25.33
N ILE A 38 13.84 2.57 24.03
CA ILE A 38 13.15 1.47 23.36
C ILE A 38 14.14 0.40 22.89
N SER A 39 15.32 0.78 22.37
CA SER A 39 16.29 -0.20 21.85
C SER A 39 16.74 -1.28 22.85
N PRO A 40 16.93 -1.01 24.16
CA PRO A 40 17.30 -2.03 25.13
C PRO A 40 16.26 -3.13 25.31
N LEU A 41 14.99 -2.90 24.91
CA LEU A 41 13.92 -3.90 24.95
C LEU A 41 14.12 -5.00 23.89
N PHE A 42 14.99 -4.76 22.90
CA PHE A 42 15.21 -5.65 21.78
C PHE A 42 16.69 -6.07 21.69
N PRO A 43 17.04 -7.28 22.16
CA PRO A 43 18.44 -7.72 22.16
C PRO A 43 18.98 -7.75 20.72
N GLY A 44 20.12 -7.09 20.51
CA GLY A 44 20.78 -7.01 19.20
C GLY A 44 20.17 -6.00 18.21
N LYS A 45 19.15 -5.23 18.58
CA LYS A 45 18.55 -4.19 17.71
C LYS A 45 18.93 -2.79 18.20
N THR A 46 19.44 -1.95 17.30
CA THR A 46 19.82 -0.57 17.63
C THR A 46 18.61 0.37 17.64
N SER A 47 18.75 1.54 18.27
CA SER A 47 17.76 2.63 18.23
C SER A 47 17.36 3.02 16.80
N ASN A 48 18.31 3.01 15.86
CA ASN A 48 18.03 3.26 14.44
C ASN A 48 17.22 2.11 13.81
N ALA A 49 17.50 0.86 14.16
CA ALA A 49 16.70 -0.28 13.71
C ALA A 49 15.24 -0.18 14.18
N CYS A 50 15.02 0.20 15.44
CA CYS A 50 13.69 0.43 16.01
C CYS A 50 12.93 1.53 15.27
N ARG A 51 13.59 2.66 14.99
CA ARG A 51 12.99 3.76 14.22
C ARG A 51 12.60 3.32 12.81
N LYS A 52 13.49 2.63 12.10
CA LYS A 52 13.22 2.13 10.73
C LYS A 52 12.06 1.15 10.71
N ARG A 53 11.99 0.24 11.69
CA ARG A 53 10.88 -0.72 11.80
C ARG A 53 9.56 -0.01 12.07
N HIS A 54 9.53 0.88 13.06
CA HIS A 54 8.34 1.65 13.39
C HIS A 54 7.83 2.48 12.21
N ALA A 55 8.74 3.14 11.47
CA ALA A 55 8.36 3.87 10.26
C ALA A 55 7.66 2.97 9.23
N ARG A 56 8.17 1.75 9.00
CA ARG A 56 7.52 0.79 8.10
C ARG A 56 6.14 0.33 8.61
N LEU A 57 6.03 0.05 9.91
CA LEU A 57 4.75 -0.35 10.51
C LEU A 57 3.70 0.76 10.40
N VAL A 58 4.08 2.01 10.71
CA VAL A 58 3.18 3.15 10.61
C VAL A 58 2.84 3.47 9.16
N THR A 59 3.79 3.41 8.22
CA THR A 59 3.49 3.62 6.80
C THR A 59 2.53 2.55 6.27
N ASN A 60 2.74 1.29 6.61
CA ASN A 60 1.85 0.21 6.20
C ASN A 60 0.46 0.33 6.85
N ALA A 61 0.39 0.68 8.14
CA ALA A 61 -0.88 0.91 8.84
C ALA A 61 -1.63 2.17 8.35
N GLN A 62 -0.89 3.23 7.96
CA GLN A 62 -1.49 4.42 7.36
C GLN A 62 -2.09 4.11 5.97
N LEU A 63 -1.50 3.13 5.29
CA LEU A 63 -1.97 2.50 4.06
C LEU A 63 -2.85 1.28 4.35
N GLU A 64 -3.60 1.25 5.45
CA GLU A 64 -4.68 0.28 5.59
C GLU A 64 -5.72 0.58 4.51
N TRP A 65 -5.55 -0.10 3.37
CA TRP A 65 -6.46 -0.06 2.25
C TRP A 65 -7.68 -0.86 2.66
N ASN A 66 -8.77 -0.15 2.90
CA ASN A 66 -10.08 -0.75 3.10
C ASN A 66 -10.94 -0.50 1.86
N ALA A 67 -12.04 -1.25 1.75
CA ALA A 67 -12.94 -1.15 0.60
C ALA A 67 -13.48 0.28 0.38
N GLU A 68 -13.63 1.06 1.45
CA GLU A 68 -14.10 2.44 1.38
C GLU A 68 -13.04 3.39 0.76
N ARG A 69 -11.80 3.30 1.21
CA ARG A 69 -10.67 4.06 0.65
C ARG A 69 -10.36 3.68 -0.79
N GLU A 70 -10.50 2.40 -1.12
CA GLU A 70 -10.40 1.93 -2.51
C GLU A 70 -11.50 2.55 -3.38
N LYS A 71 -12.75 2.59 -2.89
CA LYS A 71 -13.86 3.25 -3.57
C LYS A 71 -13.60 4.74 -3.76
N ASP A 72 -13.12 5.43 -2.73
CA ASP A 72 -12.83 6.87 -2.81
C ASP A 72 -11.69 7.18 -3.78
N LEU A 73 -10.62 6.37 -3.75
CA LEU A 73 -9.53 6.44 -4.73
C LEU A 73 -10.06 6.26 -6.16
N ALA A 74 -10.94 5.28 -6.35
CA ALA A 74 -11.48 4.97 -7.66
C ALA A 74 -12.35 6.11 -8.20
N MET A 75 -13.18 6.72 -7.36
CA MET A 75 -13.98 7.89 -7.73
C MET A 75 -13.11 9.10 -8.09
N GLU A 76 -12.09 9.38 -7.28
CA GLU A 76 -11.17 10.50 -7.51
C GLU A 76 -10.37 10.29 -8.81
N PHE A 77 -9.89 9.07 -9.03
CA PHE A 77 -9.20 8.69 -10.25
C PHE A 77 -10.06 8.92 -11.49
N VAL A 78 -11.34 8.56 -11.47
CA VAL A 78 -12.26 8.77 -12.61
C VAL A 78 -12.42 10.25 -12.92
N SER A 79 -12.64 11.06 -11.90
CA SER A 79 -12.77 12.51 -12.03
C SER A 79 -11.50 13.12 -12.67
N ALA A 80 -10.33 12.80 -12.12
CA ALA A 80 -9.05 13.29 -12.62
C ALA A 80 -8.72 12.78 -14.03
N LYS A 81 -9.06 11.51 -14.31
CA LYS A 81 -8.83 10.85 -15.59
C LYS A 81 -9.52 11.58 -16.74
N VAL A 82 -10.78 11.96 -16.57
CA VAL A 82 -11.53 12.67 -17.62
C VAL A 82 -10.88 14.00 -17.96
N GLY A 83 -10.44 14.77 -16.95
CA GLY A 83 -9.71 16.03 -17.16
C GLY A 83 -8.40 15.83 -17.92
N PHE A 84 -7.61 14.82 -17.51
CA PHE A 84 -6.35 14.47 -18.16
C PHE A 84 -6.54 14.12 -19.64
N PHE A 85 -7.46 13.20 -19.96
CA PHE A 85 -7.69 12.77 -21.33
C PHE A 85 -8.31 13.87 -22.20
N LYS A 86 -9.19 14.73 -21.64
CA LYS A 86 -9.71 15.90 -22.37
C LYS A 86 -8.59 16.86 -22.76
N SER A 87 -7.67 17.16 -21.86
CA SER A 87 -6.52 18.03 -22.16
C SER A 87 -5.62 17.41 -23.23
N LEU A 88 -5.30 16.12 -23.10
CA LEU A 88 -4.46 15.41 -24.08
C LEU A 88 -5.10 15.37 -25.47
N ALA A 89 -6.42 15.15 -25.52
CA ALA A 89 -7.16 15.09 -26.77
C ALA A 89 -7.27 16.46 -27.45
N GLY A 90 -7.45 17.53 -26.67
CA GLY A 90 -7.41 18.91 -27.17
C GLY A 90 -6.09 19.25 -27.87
N ASN A 91 -4.95 18.81 -27.30
CA ASN A 91 -3.64 19.03 -27.90
C ASN A 91 -3.42 18.25 -29.21
N LEU A 92 -4.10 17.11 -29.38
CA LEU A 92 -3.98 16.22 -30.53
C LEU A 92 -5.06 16.44 -31.58
N GLY A 93 -6.06 17.29 -31.32
CA GLY A 93 -7.25 17.44 -32.17
C GLY A 93 -8.11 16.17 -32.24
N LEU A 94 -8.04 15.32 -31.21
CA LEU A 94 -8.76 14.05 -31.14
C LEU A 94 -9.90 14.12 -30.14
N GLU A 95 -10.79 13.14 -30.19
CA GLU A 95 -11.79 12.94 -29.14
C GLU A 95 -11.18 12.17 -27.96
N TRP A 96 -11.44 12.64 -26.73
CA TRP A 96 -10.80 12.08 -25.53
C TRP A 96 -11.09 10.59 -25.33
N GLN A 97 -12.26 10.10 -25.74
CA GLN A 97 -12.61 8.67 -25.69
C GLN A 97 -11.74 7.82 -26.63
N GLN A 98 -11.35 8.36 -27.78
CA GLN A 98 -10.47 7.67 -28.74
C GLN A 98 -9.04 7.60 -28.21
N VAL A 99 -8.56 8.69 -27.60
CA VAL A 99 -7.25 8.75 -26.95
C VAL A 99 -7.17 7.78 -25.78
N GLU A 100 -8.21 7.73 -24.95
CA GLU A 100 -8.31 6.77 -23.85
C GLU A 100 -8.25 5.33 -24.35
N LYS A 101 -9.08 4.98 -25.33
CA LYS A 101 -9.09 3.64 -25.95
C LYS A 101 -7.72 3.28 -26.52
N LYS A 102 -7.05 4.22 -27.18
CA LYS A 102 -5.71 3.99 -27.76
C LYS A 102 -4.66 3.79 -26.68
N VAL A 103 -4.67 4.59 -25.62
CA VAL A 103 -3.76 4.45 -24.47
C VAL A 103 -3.99 3.12 -23.74
N GLN A 104 -5.24 2.73 -23.49
CA GLN A 104 -5.57 1.44 -22.88
C GLN A 104 -5.10 0.25 -23.71
N LEU A 105 -5.27 0.30 -25.03
CA LEU A 105 -4.85 -0.79 -25.92
C LEU A 105 -3.34 -0.83 -26.17
N SER A 106 -2.66 0.32 -26.13
CA SER A 106 -1.26 0.42 -26.58
C SER A 106 -0.25 0.48 -25.43
N PHE A 107 -0.67 0.89 -24.22
CA PHE A 107 0.23 1.12 -23.08
C PHE A 107 -0.01 0.16 -21.91
N PHE A 108 -1.25 -0.28 -21.68
CA PHE A 108 -1.61 -1.09 -20.50
C PHE A 108 -1.58 -2.62 -20.63
N PRO A 109 -1.64 -3.29 -21.82
CA PRO A 109 -1.60 -4.76 -21.85
C PRO A 109 -0.23 -5.33 -21.40
N SER A 110 0.82 -4.52 -21.41
CA SER A 110 2.16 -4.91 -20.93
C SER A 110 2.42 -4.57 -19.46
N PHE A 111 1.61 -3.69 -18.84
CA PHE A 111 1.90 -3.15 -17.50
C PHE A 111 1.38 -4.04 -16.35
N PHE A 112 0.40 -4.91 -16.62
CA PHE A 112 -0.24 -5.77 -15.61
C PHE A 112 0.14 -7.26 -15.71
N ARG A 113 1.29 -7.61 -16.29
CA ARG A 113 1.84 -8.96 -16.15
C ARG A 113 2.88 -9.00 -15.03
N TYR A 114 2.41 -8.90 -13.79
CA TYR A 114 3.22 -9.32 -12.64
C TYR A 114 3.20 -10.85 -12.53
N PRO A 115 4.36 -11.52 -12.51
CA PRO A 115 4.42 -12.96 -12.32
C PRO A 115 4.17 -13.29 -10.84
N GLY A 116 3.03 -13.89 -10.51
CA GLY A 116 2.79 -14.48 -9.18
C GLY A 116 1.44 -14.18 -8.51
N GLU A 117 0.63 -13.26 -9.01
CA GLU A 117 -0.66 -12.93 -8.39
C GLU A 117 -1.83 -13.70 -9.02
N SER A 118 -2.54 -14.48 -8.19
CA SER A 118 -3.83 -15.08 -8.52
C SER A 118 -4.85 -13.98 -8.81
N ARG A 119 -5.07 -13.66 -10.10
CA ARG A 119 -6.15 -12.82 -10.65
C ARG A 119 -6.77 -11.84 -9.64
N VAL A 120 -6.07 -10.77 -9.30
CA VAL A 120 -6.77 -9.52 -8.98
C VAL A 120 -7.19 -8.95 -10.33
N SER A 121 -8.31 -9.45 -10.85
CA SER A 121 -9.00 -8.80 -11.95
C SER A 121 -9.34 -7.42 -11.45
N PHE A 122 -8.60 -6.37 -11.84
CA PHE A 122 -9.03 -4.99 -11.59
C PHE A 122 -10.42 -4.87 -12.23
N PRO A 123 -11.52 -4.83 -11.46
CA PRO A 123 -12.84 -4.65 -12.07
C PRO A 123 -12.93 -3.27 -12.73
N PHE A 124 -12.01 -2.36 -12.41
CA PHE A 124 -12.01 -0.97 -12.83
C PHE A 124 -11.52 -0.68 -14.26
N LEU A 125 -11.08 -1.68 -15.02
CA LEU A 125 -10.84 -1.53 -16.46
C LEU A 125 -11.93 -2.18 -17.33
N SER A 126 -12.95 -2.79 -16.73
CA SER A 126 -14.26 -2.96 -17.35
C SER A 126 -15.22 -1.98 -16.72
N PHE A 127 -15.07 -0.70 -17.07
CA PHE A 127 -16.09 0.30 -16.78
C PHE A 127 -17.41 -0.19 -17.39
N PRO A 128 -18.49 -0.37 -16.60
CA PRO A 128 -19.80 -0.51 -17.19
C PRO A 128 -20.03 0.79 -17.97
N PHE A 129 -20.30 0.61 -19.26
CA PHE A 129 -20.77 1.62 -20.18
C PHE A 129 -21.71 2.59 -19.45
N LEU A 130 -21.26 3.81 -19.20
CA LEU A 130 -22.09 4.86 -18.60
C LEU A 130 -23.29 5.03 -19.54
N PRO A 131 -24.54 4.80 -19.11
CA PRO A 131 -25.68 4.91 -20.01
C PRO A 131 -25.81 6.35 -20.50
N SER A 132 -25.92 6.49 -21.81
CA SER A 132 -25.78 7.70 -22.62
C SER A 132 -26.87 8.78 -22.45
N SER A 133 -27.62 8.78 -21.34
CA SER A 133 -28.85 9.58 -21.25
C SER A 133 -28.93 10.36 -19.94
N LEU A 134 -28.26 11.51 -19.89
CA LEU A 134 -28.70 12.60 -19.03
C LEU A 134 -29.86 13.31 -19.75
N PRO A 135 -31.05 13.48 -19.12
CA PRO A 135 -32.15 14.20 -19.75
C PRO A 135 -31.79 15.69 -19.90
N SER A 136 -32.05 16.24 -21.09
CA SER A 136 -32.03 17.68 -21.35
C SER A 136 -32.95 18.38 -20.35
N VAL A 137 -32.40 19.34 -19.62
CA VAL A 137 -33.17 20.35 -18.90
C VAL A 137 -33.34 21.51 -19.89
N ASP A 138 -34.60 21.79 -20.24
CA ASP A 138 -35.04 23.00 -20.97
C ASP A 138 -34.58 24.30 -20.27
#